data_AF-A0A841FBW5-F1
#
_entry.id   AF-A0A841FBW5-F1
#
_cell.length_a   1.000
_cell.length_b   1.000
_cell.length_c   1.000
_cell.angle_alpha   90.00
_cell.angle_beta   90.00
_cell.angle_gamma   90.00
#
_symmetry.space_group_name_H-M   'P 1'
#
loop_
_entity.id
_entity.type
_entity.pdbx_description
1 polymer ?
#
loop_
_entity_poly.entity_id
_entity_poly.type
_entity_poly.pdbx_seq_one_letter_code
_entity_poly.pdbx_strand_id
1 'polypeptide(L)' 'MTAPQAFPLEPTPIHVPDTVLDDLRTRLAATRPPLDEGNEDWSYGVPAAYLGELVAY' A
#
# COMPACT_ATOMS: atom_id res chain seq x y z
N MET A 1 37.87 -8.60 29.86
CA MET A 1 36.73 -7.85 29.29
C MET A 1 36.62 -8.25 27.82
N THR A 2 35.59 -9.02 27.46
CA THR A 2 35.33 -9.42 26.07
C THR A 2 34.75 -8.23 25.31
N ALA A 3 35.34 -7.87 24.17
CA ALA A 3 34.80 -6.82 23.29
C ALA A 3 33.44 -7.26 22.71
N PRO A 4 32.47 -6.34 22.54
CA PRO A 4 31.19 -6.68 21.93
C PRO A 4 31.40 -7.14 20.50
N GLN A 5 30.81 -8.29 20.15
CA GLN A 5 30.75 -8.77 18.77
C GLN A 5 29.80 -7.84 17.98
N ALA A 6 30.33 -7.16 16.96
CA ALA A 6 29.48 -6.41 16.03
C ALA A 6 28.68 -7.42 15.19
N PHE A 7 27.35 -7.32 15.21
CA PHE A 7 26.50 -7.98 14.23
C PHE A 7 26.60 -7.18 12.92
N PRO A 8 27.13 -7.75 11.83
CA PRO A 8 27.17 -7.05 10.56
C PRO A 8 25.74 -6.92 10.03
N LEU A 9 25.20 -5.70 10.12
CA LEU A 9 23.92 -5.30 9.54
C LEU A 9 24.23 -4.39 8.36
N GLU A 10 24.46 -4.98 7.19
CA GLU A 10 24.62 -4.23 5.94
C GLU A 10 23.24 -3.80 5.43
N PRO A 11 22.94 -2.49 5.32
CA PRO A 11 21.66 -2.03 4.80
C PRO A 11 21.51 -2.41 3.34
N THR A 12 20.38 -3.02 2.99
CA THR A 12 20.01 -3.23 1.59
C THR A 12 18.96 -2.20 1.20
N PRO A 13 19.24 -1.29 0.25
CA PRO A 13 18.27 -0.30 -0.18
C PRO A 13 17.12 -0.98 -0.92
N ILE A 14 15.88 -0.60 -0.60
CA ILE A 14 14.71 -1.03 -1.36
C ILE A 14 14.61 -0.13 -2.59
N HIS A 15 14.68 -0.74 -3.77
CA HIS A 15 14.42 -0.07 -5.04
C HIS A 15 13.24 -0.74 -5.73
N VAL A 16 12.21 0.04 -6.02
CA VAL A 16 11.06 -0.38 -6.82
C VAL A 16 11.26 0.19 -8.23
N PRO A 17 11.33 -0.64 -9.29
CA PRO A 17 11.47 -0.14 -10.65
C PRO A 17 10.28 0.73 -11.07
N ASP A 18 10.54 1.79 -11.84
CA ASP A 18 9.50 2.71 -12.32
C ASP A 18 8.39 1.99 -13.08
N THR A 19 8.73 0.96 -13.85
CA THR A 19 7.75 0.14 -14.59
C THR A 19 6.72 -0.53 -13.68
N VAL A 20 7.10 -0.89 -12.45
CA VAL A 20 6.18 -1.46 -11.45
C VAL A 20 5.24 -0.37 -10.93
N LEU A 21 5.75 0.84 -10.71
CA LEU A 21 4.95 1.98 -10.27
C LEU A 21 3.95 2.42 -11.35
N ASP A 22 4.36 2.40 -12.61
CA ASP A 22 3.49 2.76 -13.73
C ASP A 22 2.39 1.72 -13.98
N ASP A 23 2.72 0.43 -13.88
CA ASP A 23 1.73 -0.64 -13.91
C ASP A 23 0.75 -0.54 -12.73
N LEU A 24 1.25 -0.27 -11.52
CA LEU A 24 0.41 -0.04 -10.34
C LEU A 24 -0.60 1.09 -10.58
N ARG A 25 -0.14 2.26 -11.04
CA ARG A 25 -1.01 3.41 -11.35
C ARG A 25 -2.08 3.05 -12.38
N THR A 26 -1.68 2.34 -13.44
CA THR A 26 -2.60 1.90 -14.49
C THR A 26 -3.70 1.00 -13.92
N ARG A 27 -3.34 0.04 -13.06
CA ARG A 27 -4.30 -0.87 -12.43
C ARG A 27 -5.23 -0.16 -11.45
N LEU A 28 -4.70 0.75 -10.64
CA LEU A 28 -5.50 1.54 -9.71
C LEU A 28 -6.53 2.40 -10.47
N ALA A 29 -6.12 3.08 -11.54
CA ALA A 29 -7.00 3.88 -12.39
C ALA A 29 -8.09 3.04 -13.11
N ALA A 30 -7.81 1.78 -13.41
CA ALA A 30 -8.76 0.86 -14.03
C ALA A 30 -9.70 0.17 -13.01
N THR A 31 -9.60 0.49 -11.73
CA THR A 31 -10.41 -0.15 -10.68
C THR A 31 -11.89 0.17 -10.85
N ARG A 32 -12.73 -0.87 -10.81
CA ARG A 32 -14.19 -0.73 -10.74
C ARG A 32 -14.66 -0.92 -9.31
N PRO A 33 -15.15 0.12 -8.61
CA PRO A 33 -15.57 -0.01 -7.22
C PRO A 33 -16.83 -0.87 -7.08
N PRO A 34 -16.97 -1.62 -5.98
CA PRO A 34 -18.23 -2.29 -5.64
C PRO A 34 -19.30 -1.29 -5.21
N LEU A 35 -20.56 -1.73 -5.20
CA LEU A 35 -21.63 -1.03 -4.49
C LEU A 35 -21.44 -1.22 -2.98
N ASP A 36 -21.59 -0.15 -2.20
CA ASP A 36 -21.31 -0.11 -0.77
C ASP A 36 -22.39 0.70 -0.03
N GLU A 37 -23.63 0.21 -0.14
CA GLU A 37 -24.80 0.89 0.41
C GLU A 37 -24.87 0.71 1.93
N GLY A 38 -25.00 1.82 2.68
CA GLY A 38 -25.27 1.78 4.11
C GLY A 38 -24.07 1.38 4.98
N ASN A 39 -22.84 1.43 4.44
CA ASN A 39 -21.62 1.09 5.17
C ASN A 39 -20.86 2.34 5.68
N GLU A 40 -21.55 3.47 5.85
CA GLU A 40 -20.92 4.69 6.38
C GLU A 40 -20.42 4.50 7.82
N ASP A 41 -20.93 3.51 8.53
CA ASP A 41 -20.55 3.13 9.91
C ASP A 41 -19.46 2.06 9.98
N TRP A 42 -18.93 1.59 8.84
CA TRP A 42 -17.87 0.59 8.71
C TRP A 42 -18.23 -0.84 9.15
N SER A 43 -19.52 -1.11 9.44
CA SER A 43 -19.95 -2.41 9.95
C SER A 43 -19.78 -3.56 8.92
N TYR A 44 -19.73 -3.26 7.63
CA TYR A 44 -19.53 -4.23 6.55
C TYR A 44 -18.08 -4.29 6.03
N GLY A 45 -17.15 -3.62 6.72
CA GLY A 45 -15.74 -3.57 6.35
C GLY A 45 -15.34 -2.19 5.83
N VAL A 46 -14.24 -2.14 5.08
CA VAL A 46 -13.68 -0.87 4.60
C VAL A 46 -14.63 -0.22 3.59
N PRO A 47 -15.04 1.05 3.79
CA PRO A 47 -15.92 1.75 2.86
C PRO A 47 -15.27 1.96 1.50
N ALA A 48 -16.05 1.78 0.43
CA ALA A 48 -15.61 1.99 -0.94
C ALA A 48 -15.16 3.45 -1.17
N ALA A 49 -15.83 4.42 -0.53
CA ALA A 49 -15.46 5.82 -0.62
C ALA A 49 -14.05 6.10 -0.08
N TYR A 50 -13.71 5.50 1.07
CA TYR A 50 -12.38 5.66 1.67
C TYR A 50 -11.27 5.09 0.78
N LEU A 51 -11.47 3.90 0.19
CA LEU A 51 -10.52 3.34 -0.77
C LEU A 51 -10.42 4.19 -2.05
N GLY A 52 -11.52 4.79 -2.49
CA GLY A 52 -11.54 5.72 -3.62
C GLY A 52 -10.66 6.94 -3.39
N GLU A 53 -10.69 7.53 -2.19
CA GLU A 53 -9.81 8.64 -1.81
C GLU A 53 -8.33 8.22 -1.83
N LEU A 54 -8.01 7.01 -1.36
CA LEU A 54 -6.64 6.49 -1.39
C LEU A 54 -6.13 6.21 -2.81
N VAL A 55 -7.02 5.79 -3.73
CA VAL A 55 -6.68 5.60 -5.15
C VAL A 55 -6.45 6.95 -5.86
N ALA A 56 -7.13 8.00 -5.42
CA ALA A 56 -7.04 9.34 -6.02
C ALA A 56 -5.84 10.17 -5.53
N TYR A 57 -5.22 9.78 -4.42
CA TYR A 57 -4.05 10.44 -3.80
C TYR A 57 -2.74 10.12 -4.55
#